data_AF-A0A2M7XJ66-F1
#
_entry.id   AF-A0A2M7XJ66-F1
#
_cell.length_a   1.000
_cell.length_b   1.000
_cell.length_c   1.000
_cell.angle_alpha   90.00
_cell.angle_beta   90.00
_cell.angle_gamma   90.00
#
_symmetry.space_group_name_H-M   'P 1'
#
loop_
_entity.id
_entity.type
_entity.pdbx_description
1 polymer ?
#
loop_
_entity_poly.entity_id
_entity_poly.type
_entity_poly.pdbx_seq_one_letter_code
_entity_poly.pdbx_strand_id
1 'polypeptide(L)' 'MAFTFERNKIINDVILIIPQVFGDERGFFMNTYIQKEFEANGIPNVFVQDNHSKSNKGVFRGFHFQTKNSQAK' A
#
# COMPACT_ATOMS: atom_id res chain seq x y z
N MET A 1 -15.70 -5.44 2.96
CA MET A 1 -14.42 -4.85 3.42
C MET A 1 -13.83 -4.12 2.24
N ALA A 2 -13.27 -2.94 2.44
CA ALA A 2 -12.78 -2.12 1.34
C ALA A 2 -11.51 -2.71 0.69
N PHE A 3 -10.87 -3.69 1.35
CA PHE A 3 -9.65 -4.34 0.91
C PHE A 3 -9.71 -5.86 1.07
N THR A 4 -8.90 -6.55 0.27
CA THR A 4 -8.47 -7.94 0.51
C THR A 4 -6.98 -7.92 0.86
N PHE A 5 -6.58 -8.69 1.87
CA PHE A 5 -5.20 -8.77 2.38
C PHE A 5 -4.64 -10.17 2.16
N GLU A 6 -3.55 -10.29 1.40
CA GLU A 6 -2.89 -11.56 1.13
C GLU A 6 -1.45 -11.53 1.64
N ARG A 7 -1.08 -12.47 2.53
CA ARG A 7 0.30 -12.59 3.03
C ARG A 7 1.19 -13.21 1.97
N ASN A 8 2.35 -12.61 1.73
CA ASN A 8 3.34 -13.15 0.83
C ASN A 8 3.90 -14.47 1.39
N LYS A 9 4.09 -15.46 0.52
CA LYS A 9 4.52 -16.82 0.92
C LYS A 9 6.03 -16.96 1.11
N ILE A 10 6.81 -15.99 0.62
CA ILE A 10 8.28 -16.01 0.61
C ILE A 10 8.84 -14.98 1.61
N ILE A 11 8.21 -13.81 1.71
CA ILE A 11 8.63 -12.72 2.58
C ILE A 11 7.55 -12.51 3.65
N ASN A 12 7.81 -13.04 4.85
CA ASN A 12 6.79 -13.28 5.88
C ASN A 12 5.97 -12.05 6.32
N ASP A 13 6.51 -10.85 6.15
CA ASP A 13 5.87 -9.59 6.60
C ASP A 13 5.35 -8.72 5.45
N VAL A 14 5.47 -9.17 4.20
CA VAL A 14 4.94 -8.45 3.05
C VAL A 14 3.48 -8.86 2.84
N ILE A 15 2.59 -7.86 2.81
CA ILE A 15 1.15 -8.06 2.58
C ILE A 15 0.77 -7.38 1.25
N LEU A 16 0.15 -8.14 0.35
CA LEU A 16 -0.51 -7.61 -0.84
C LEU A 16 -1.91 -7.11 -0.44
N ILE A 17 -2.16 -5.83 -0.68
CA ILE A 17 -3.44 -5.18 -0.36
C ILE A 17 -4.14 -4.88 -1.68
N ILE A 18 -5.33 -5.43 -1.87
CA ILE A 18 -6.13 -5.27 -3.08
C ILE A 18 -7.36 -4.42 -2.72
N PRO A 19 -7.43 -3.15 -3.16
CA PRO A 19 -8.59 -2.30 -2.90
C PRO A 19 -9.78 -2.73 -3.77
N GLN A 20 -10.97 -2.67 -3.20
CA GLN A 20 -12.20 -2.77 -3.97
C GLN A 20 -12.43 -1.46 -4.73
N VAL A 21 -12.68 -1.59 -6.05
CA VAL A 21 -12.98 -0.47 -6.92
C VAL A 21 -14.48 -0.43 -7.20
N PHE A 22 -15.11 0.71 -6.92
CA PHE A 22 -16.54 0.97 -7.14
C PHE A 22 -16.68 1.84 -8.38
N GLY A 23 -17.13 1.27 -9.49
CA GLY A 23 -17.30 1.98 -10.77
C GLY A 23 -18.74 2.41 -11.02
N ASP A 24 -18.90 3.54 -11.70
CA ASP A 24 -20.18 4.02 -12.26
C ASP A 24 -19.94 4.79 -13.57
N GLU A 25 -20.99 5.38 -14.15
CA GLU A 25 -20.93 6.13 -15.41
C GLU A 25 -20.00 7.36 -15.38
N ARG A 26 -19.61 7.83 -14.19
CA ARG A 26 -18.73 9.00 -13.99
C ARG A 26 -17.26 8.60 -13.89
N GLY A 27 -16.99 7.34 -13.53
CA GLY A 27 -15.65 6.83 -13.32
C GLY A 27 -15.60 5.76 -12.22
N PHE A 28 -14.68 5.93 -11.27
CA PHE A 28 -14.54 5.00 -10.16
C PHE A 28 -14.19 5.71 -8.85
N PHE A 29 -14.51 5.04 -7.75
CA PHE A 29 -14.12 5.39 -6.40
C PHE A 29 -13.45 4.18 -5.74
N MET A 30 -12.42 4.41 -4.93
CA MET A 30 -11.81 3.37 -4.11
C MET A 30 -11.20 4.00 -2.87
N ASN A 31 -11.14 3.22 -1.79
CA ASN A 31 -10.31 3.57 -0.64
C ASN A 31 -8.88 3.11 -0.92
N THR A 32 -7.90 3.98 -0.66
CA THR A 32 -6.47 3.63 -0.73
C THR A 32 -5.90 3.25 0.63
N TYR A 33 -6.53 3.70 1.71
CA TYR A 33 -6.15 3.42 3.09
C TYR A 33 -7.35 3.59 4.04
N ILE A 34 -7.51 2.66 4.99
CA ILE A 34 -8.40 2.81 6.14
C ILE A 34 -7.65 2.24 7.35
N GLN A 35 -7.23 3.12 8.27
CA GLN A 35 -6.40 2.76 9.43
C GLN A 35 -6.93 1.52 10.17
N LYS A 36 -8.22 1.52 10.52
CA LYS A 36 -8.86 0.42 11.24
C LYS A 36 -8.79 -0.92 10.50
N GLU A 37 -8.94 -0.92 9.17
CA GLU A 37 -8.84 -2.17 8.39
C GLU A 37 -7.39 -2.64 8.29
N PHE A 38 -6.42 -1.73 8.14
CA PHE A 38 -5.00 -2.06 8.07
C PHE A 38 -4.48 -2.61 9.40
N GLU A 39 -4.82 -1.95 10.51
CA GLU A 39 -4.48 -2.41 11.87
C GLU A 39 -5.05 -3.80 12.14
N ALA A 40 -6.33 -4.03 11.81
CA ALA A 40 -6.98 -5.33 11.99
C ALA A 40 -6.36 -6.46 11.15
N ASN A 41 -5.63 -6.12 10.08
CA ASN A 41 -5.00 -7.08 9.17
C ASN A 41 -3.47 -7.18 9.37
N GLY A 42 -2.95 -6.69 10.49
CA GLY A 42 -1.56 -6.88 10.90
C GLY A 42 -0.61 -5.78 10.40
N ILE A 43 -1.13 -4.58 10.10
CA ILE A 43 -0.35 -3.38 9.79
C ILE A 43 -0.67 -2.33 10.85
N PRO A 44 -0.08 -2.41 12.05
CA PRO A 44 -0.44 -1.54 13.17
C PRO A 44 0.21 -0.15 13.10
N ASN A 45 1.06 0.09 12.11
CA ASN A 45 1.83 1.32 12.00
C ASN A 45 0.98 2.50 11.52
N VAL A 46 1.23 3.67 12.10
CA VAL A 46 0.69 4.94 11.60
C VAL A 46 1.58 5.44 10.47
N PHE A 47 1.00 5.65 9.30
CA PHE A 47 1.68 6.27 8.16
C PHE A 47 1.76 7.78 8.37
N VAL A 48 2.97 8.34 8.30
CA VAL A 48 3.25 9.76 8.64
C VAL A 48 3.69 10.60 7.45
N GLN A 49 3.85 10.00 6.28
CA GLN A 49 4.32 10.67 5.08
C GLN A 49 3.77 10.00 3.83
N ASP A 50 3.25 10.83 2.93
CA ASP A 50 2.85 10.43 1.59
C ASP A 50 3.87 10.93 0.57
N ASN A 51 4.17 10.10 -0.43
CA ASN A 51 5.00 10.47 -1.56
C ASN A 51 4.27 10.10 -2.85
N HIS A 52 4.26 11.00 -3.84
CA HIS A 52 3.66 10.76 -5.15
C HIS A 52 4.69 11.07 -6.23
N SER A 53 4.96 10.09 -7.10
CA SER A 53 5.90 10.26 -8.22
C SER A 53 5.27 9.85 -9.55
N LYS A 54 5.68 10.53 -10.62
CA LYS A 54 5.41 10.14 -12.01
C LYS A 54 6.71 9.63 -12.63
N SER A 55 6.63 8.54 -13.39
CA SER A 55 7.78 7.95 -14.08
C SER A 55 7.44 7.72 -15.56
N ASN A 56 8.41 7.95 -16.44
CA ASN A 56 8.29 7.61 -17.86
C ASN A 56 8.69 6.14 -18.09
N LYS A 57 8.30 5.57 -19.23
CA LYS A 57 8.67 4.20 -19.62
C LYS A 57 10.19 4.02 -19.56
N GLY A 58 10.64 2.94 -18.92
CA GLY A 58 12.06 2.59 -18.78
C GLY A 58 12.77 3.15 -17.54
N VAL A 59 12.08 3.96 -16.71
CA VAL A 59 12.66 4.45 -15.44
C VAL A 59 12.69 3.33 -14.40
N PHE A 60 13.87 3.08 -13.82
CA PHE A 60 14.06 2.21 -12.66
C PHE A 60 14.30 3.06 -11.40
N ARG A 61 13.66 2.68 -10.28
CA ARG A 61 13.84 3.34 -8.97
C ARG A 61 14.04 2.27 -7.89
N GLY A 62 15.28 2.05 -7.48
CA GLY A 62 15.60 1.11 -6.43
C GLY A 62 17.09 0.79 -6.36
N PHE A 63 17.53 -0.03 -5.39
CA PHE A 63 16.77 -0.48 -4.21
C PHE A 63 16.90 0.55 -3.09
N HIS A 64 15.81 0.89 -2.39
CA HIS A 64 15.81 1.94 -1.37
C HIS A 64 15.34 1.42 -0.01
N PHE A 65 16.15 1.64 1.01
CA PHE A 65 15.81 1.41 2.42
C PHE A 65 16.57 2.42 3.28
N GLN A 66 16.19 2.54 4.55
CA GLN A 66 16.88 3.37 5.53
C GLN A 66 17.31 2.51 6.72
N THR A 67 18.58 2.60 7.10
CA THR A 67 19.15 1.86 8.24
C THR A 67 18.91 2.54 9.59
N LYS A 68 18.63 3.83 9.58
CA LYS A 68 18.22 4.63 10.74
C LYS A 68 16.88 5.28 10.43
N ASN A 69 15.97 5.32 11.41
CA ASN A 69 14.58 5.75 11.21
C ASN A 69 13.95 5.01 10.01
N SER A 70 14.00 3.68 10.04
CA SER A 70 13.54 2.82 8.95
C SER A 70 12.09 3.11 8.57
N GLN A 71 11.80 3.09 7.27
CA GLN A 71 10.46 3.29 6.73
C GLN A 71 9.80 1.96 6.41
N ALA A 72 8.66 1.70 7.05
CA ALA A 72 7.62 0.87 6.45
C ALA A 72 6.99 1.64 5.28
N LYS A 73 6.64 0.94 4.20
CA LYS A 73 6.05 1.50 2.99
C LYS A 73 4.97 0.60 2.47
#